data_AF-A0A849GSE5-F1
#
_entry.id   AF-A0A849GSE5-F1
#
_cell.length_a   1.000
_cell.length_b   1.000
_cell.length_c   1.000
_cell.angle_alpha   90.00
_cell.angle_beta   90.00
_cell.angle_gamma   90.00
#
_symmetry.space_group_name_H-M   'P 1'
#
loop_
_entity.id
_entity.type
_entity.pdbx_description
1 polymer ?
#
loop_
_entity_poly.entity_id
_entity_poly.type
_entity_poly.pdbx_seq_one_letter_code
_entity_poly.pdbx_strand_id
1 'polypeptide(L)'
;MPKTKKTLEAYYAGKRLESPQGGHLDILGIREGSTGLGRVLMECNTSSLRFVLRIPKATKTEKADIKKLIEAGEDLFCPRHGDDQRLTKSGKNWICALCGISYGKS
;
A
#
# COMPACT_ATOMS: atom_id res chain seq x y z
N MET A 1 1.89 -15.67 -2.50
CA MET A 1 2.58 -15.03 -1.37
C MET A 1 1.72 -15.15 -0.12
N PRO A 2 2.28 -15.57 1.02
CA PRO A 2 1.53 -15.69 2.26
C PRO A 2 0.93 -14.34 2.66
N LYS A 3 -0.39 -14.29 2.88
CA LYS A 3 -1.08 -13.08 3.37
C LYS A 3 -0.92 -12.96 4.89
N THR A 4 0.31 -12.98 5.38
CA THR A 4 0.53 -12.91 6.82
C THR A 4 0.59 -11.46 7.30
N LYS A 5 0.12 -11.23 8.52
CA LYS A 5 0.23 -9.94 9.20
C LYS A 5 1.68 -9.44 9.22
N LYS A 6 2.63 -10.33 9.52
CA LYS A 6 4.08 -10.05 9.55
C LYS A 6 4.61 -9.53 8.21
N THR A 7 4.16 -10.11 7.09
CA THR A 7 4.57 -9.67 5.75
C THR A 7 4.05 -8.26 5.44
N LEU A 8 2.83 -7.92 5.84
CA LEU A 8 2.28 -6.57 5.68
C LEU A 8 3.00 -5.56 6.57
N GLU A 9 3.26 -5.90 7.84
CA GLU A 9 4.03 -5.05 8.77
C GLU A 9 5.44 -4.76 8.23
N ALA A 10 6.14 -5.78 7.73
CA ALA A 10 7.45 -5.61 7.12
C ALA A 10 7.39 -4.71 5.87
N TYR A 11 6.37 -4.88 5.03
CA TYR A 11 6.17 -4.08 3.84
C TYR A 11 5.93 -2.60 4.17
N TYR A 12 5.04 -2.31 5.11
CA TYR A 12 4.73 -0.95 5.54
C TYR A 12 5.94 -0.24 6.18
N ALA A 13 6.80 -1.00 6.86
CA ALA A 13 8.05 -0.49 7.42
C ALA A 13 9.18 -0.33 6.37
N GLY A 14 8.89 -0.50 5.07
CA GLY A 14 9.89 -0.37 4.00
C GLY A 14 10.95 -1.47 3.99
N LYS A 15 10.72 -2.58 4.71
CA LYS A 15 11.69 -3.69 4.75
C LYS A 15 11.67 -4.47 3.45
N ARG A 16 12.85 -4.95 3.04
CA ARG A 16 12.95 -5.90 1.93
C ARG A 16 12.25 -7.21 2.30
N LEU A 17 11.33 -7.66 1.44
CA LEU A 17 10.56 -8.87 1.69
C LEU A 17 11.29 -10.11 1.17
N GLU A 18 11.22 -11.20 1.93
CA GLU A 18 11.77 -12.49 1.52
C GLU A 18 10.85 -13.20 0.52
N SER A 19 11.47 -13.85 -0.47
CA SER A 19 10.75 -14.68 -1.41
C SER A 19 10.51 -16.08 -0.82
N PRO A 20 9.32 -16.68 -1.00
CA PRO A 20 9.08 -18.09 -0.65
C PRO A 20 10.00 -19.08 -1.38
N GLN A 21 10.71 -18.63 -2.43
CA GLN A 21 11.65 -19.43 -3.21
C GLN A 21 13.12 -19.22 -2.77
N GLY A 22 13.34 -18.52 -1.67
CA GLY A 22 14.66 -18.00 -1.29
C GLY A 22 15.03 -16.72 -2.05
N GLY A 23 15.87 -15.89 -1.43
CA GLY A 23 16.20 -14.55 -1.92
C GLY A 23 15.16 -13.49 -1.53
N HIS A 24 15.02 -12.47 -2.36
CA HIS A 24 14.21 -11.28 -2.06
C HIS A 24 13.19 -10.97 -3.15
N LEU A 25 12.18 -10.20 -2.77
CA LEU A 25 11.15 -9.68 -3.66
C LEU A 25 11.47 -8.23 -4.02
N ASP A 26 11.67 -7.97 -5.31
CA ASP A 26 11.85 -6.63 -5.85
C ASP A 26 10.49 -6.10 -6.37
N ILE A 27 10.18 -4.84 -6.07
CA ILE A 27 8.90 -4.21 -6.46
C ILE A 27 8.95 -3.85 -7.95
N LEU A 28 8.04 -4.44 -8.73
CA LEU A 28 7.86 -4.11 -10.15
C LEU A 28 6.83 -3.02 -10.38
N GLY A 29 5.85 -2.91 -9.48
CA GLY A 29 4.86 -1.86 -9.60
C GLY A 29 3.72 -1.96 -8.61
N ILE A 30 3.11 -0.82 -8.36
CA ILE A 30 1.96 -0.68 -7.47
C ILE A 30 0.76 -0.29 -8.31
N ARG A 31 -0.38 -0.92 -8.01
CA ARG A 31 -1.64 -0.72 -8.72
C ARG A 31 -2.76 -0.60 -7.71
N GLU A 32 -3.69 0.32 -8.00
CA GLU A 32 -5.00 0.29 -7.36
C GLU A 32 -5.75 -0.96 -7.84
N GLY A 33 -6.28 -1.74 -6.90
CA GLY A 33 -7.19 -2.83 -7.18
C GLY A 33 -8.64 -2.36 -7.19
N SER A 34 -9.52 -3.19 -7.76
CA SER A 34 -10.97 -2.95 -7.68
C SER A 34 -11.40 -2.78 -6.21
N THR A 35 -12.35 -1.88 -5.94
CA THR A 35 -12.89 -1.61 -4.58
C THR A 35 -11.94 -0.91 -3.58
N GLY A 36 -10.88 -0.26 -4.05
CA GLY A 36 -9.97 0.55 -3.21
C GLY A 36 -8.95 -0.27 -2.42
N LEU A 37 -8.77 -1.55 -2.77
CA LEU A 37 -7.67 -2.39 -2.28
C LEU A 37 -6.38 -2.07 -3.05
N GLY A 38 -5.23 -2.29 -2.43
CA GLY A 38 -3.94 -2.11 -3.08
C GLY A 38 -3.37 -3.42 -3.63
N ARG A 39 -2.60 -3.36 -4.73
CA ARG A 39 -1.86 -4.50 -5.27
C ARG A 39 -0.42 -4.09 -5.55
N VAL A 40 0.50 -4.83 -4.94
CA VAL A 40 1.94 -4.67 -5.16
C VAL A 40 2.42 -5.88 -5.95
N LEU A 41 2.84 -5.64 -7.19
CA LEU A 41 3.47 -6.65 -8.03
C LEU A 41 4.97 -6.68 -7.72
N MET A 42 5.47 -7.86 -7.43
CA MET A 42 6.87 -8.10 -7.13
C MET A 42 7.40 -9.29 -7.91
N GLU A 43 8.71 -9.36 -8.03
CA GLU A 43 9.42 -10.46 -8.66
C GLU A 43 10.52 -10.96 -7.74
N CYS A 44 10.67 -12.29 -7.67
CA CYS A 44 11.77 -12.92 -6.95
C CYS A 44 13.06 -12.70 -7.74
N ASN A 45 14.07 -12.14 -7.08
CA ASN A 45 15.37 -11.87 -7.70
C ASN A 45 16.16 -13.14 -8.09
N THR A 46 15.82 -14.29 -7.50
CA THR A 46 16.52 -15.57 -7.73
C THR A 46 15.81 -16.47 -8.72
N SER A 47 14.47 -16.48 -8.74
CA SER A 47 13.68 -17.42 -9.55
C SER A 47 12.82 -16.75 -10.64
N SER A 48 12.81 -15.42 -10.69
CA SER A 48 11.96 -14.63 -11.59
C SER A 48 10.46 -14.89 -11.46
N LEU A 49 10.02 -15.66 -10.45
CA LEU A 49 8.60 -15.85 -10.17
C LEU A 49 7.98 -14.56 -9.65
N ARG A 50 6.78 -14.26 -10.14
CA ARG A 50 6.04 -13.06 -9.75
C ARG A 50 5.04 -13.34 -8.64
N PHE A 51 4.96 -12.37 -7.74
CA PHE A 51 4.10 -12.41 -6.57
C PHE A 51 3.25 -11.15 -6.50
N VAL A 52 2.03 -11.29 -5.99
CA VAL A 52 1.15 -10.15 -5.71
C VAL A 52 0.89 -10.11 -4.22
N LEU A 53 1.33 -9.04 -3.58
CA LEU A 53 0.89 -8.70 -2.23
C LEU A 53 -0.39 -7.86 -2.34
N ARG A 54 -1.47 -8.38 -1.76
CA ARG A 54 -2.75 -7.68 -1.68
C ARG A 54 -2.76 -6.87 -0.40
N ILE A 55 -2.88 -5.56 -0.55
CA ILE A 55 -3.01 -4.65 0.57
C ILE A 55 -4.50 -4.44 0.86
N PRO A 56 -4.97 -4.72 2.08
CA PRO A 56 -6.37 -4.52 2.44
C PRO A 56 -6.81 -3.08 2.20
N LYS A 57 -8.06 -2.88 1.77
CA LYS A 57 -8.66 -1.54 1.62
C LYS A 57 -8.55 -0.71 2.91
N ALA A 58 -8.65 0.61 2.78
CA ALA A 58 -8.70 1.50 3.94
C ALA A 58 -9.88 1.14 4.85
N THR A 59 -9.63 1.10 6.15
CA THR A 59 -10.64 0.94 7.19
C THR A 59 -11.50 2.19 7.30
N LYS A 60 -12.66 2.09 7.96
CA LYS A 60 -13.52 3.25 8.21
C LYS A 60 -12.80 4.33 9.03
N THR A 61 -12.00 3.92 10.01
CA THR A 61 -11.21 4.83 10.85
C THR A 61 -10.17 5.57 10.02
N GLU A 62 -9.36 4.86 9.24
CA GLU A 62 -8.36 5.49 8.35
C GLU A 62 -9.00 6.51 7.40
N LYS A 63 -10.17 6.18 6.82
CA LYS A 63 -10.90 7.13 5.95
C LYS A 63 -11.42 8.34 6.71
N ALA A 64 -11.87 8.17 7.95
CA ALA A 64 -12.35 9.27 8.78
C ALA A 64 -11.22 10.22 9.18
N ASP A 65 -10.04 9.69 9.49
CA ASP A 65 -8.88 10.51 9.83
C ASP A 65 -8.38 11.33 8.65
N ILE A 66 -8.27 10.71 7.45
CA ILE A 66 -7.95 11.44 6.22
C ILE A 66 -9.01 12.52 5.92
N LYS A 67 -10.30 12.23 6.14
CA LYS A 67 -11.37 13.22 5.95
C LYS A 67 -11.20 14.44 6.85
N LYS A 68 -10.82 14.25 8.11
CA LYS A 68 -10.56 15.37 9.04
C LYS A 68 -9.38 16.22 8.58
N LEU A 69 -8.29 15.59 8.15
CA LEU A 69 -7.11 16.31 7.64
C LEU A 69 -7.45 17.12 6.37
N ILE A 70 -8.28 16.56 5.48
CA ILE A 70 -8.79 17.29 4.31
C ILE A 70 -9.58 18.53 4.74
N GLU A 71 -10.47 18.39 5.72
CA GLU A 71 -11.31 19.49 6.23
C GLU A 71 -10.48 20.56 6.96
N ALA A 72 -9.37 20.16 7.60
CA ALA A 72 -8.41 21.07 8.22
C ALA A 72 -7.46 21.76 7.21
N GLY A 73 -7.43 21.30 5.96
CA GLY A 73 -6.50 21.82 4.95
C GLY A 73 -5.05 21.38 5.19
N GLU A 74 -4.84 20.28 5.90
CA GLU A 74 -3.50 19.77 6.25
C GLU A 74 -2.92 18.87 5.15
N ASP A 75 -1.59 18.66 5.23
CA ASP A 75 -0.90 17.69 4.38
C ASP A 75 -1.41 16.27 4.68
N LEU A 76 -1.65 15.50 3.61
CA LEU A 76 -2.20 14.15 3.72
C LEU A 76 -1.11 13.10 3.57
N PHE A 77 -0.87 12.35 4.64
CA PHE A 77 0.08 11.25 4.66
C PHE A 77 -0.61 9.90 4.73
N CYS A 78 0.06 8.86 4.27
CA CYS A 78 -0.46 7.51 4.31
C CYS A 78 -0.43 6.97 5.75
N PRO A 79 -1.58 6.63 6.36
CA PRO A 79 -1.63 6.12 7.74
C PRO A 79 -0.84 4.82 7.97
N ARG A 80 -0.44 4.12 6.90
CA ARG A 80 0.29 2.86 6.97
C ARG A 80 1.80 2.99 6.78
N HIS A 81 2.26 4.00 6.04
CA HIS A 81 3.69 4.21 5.78
C HIS A 81 4.26 5.41 6.57
N GLY A 82 3.40 6.16 7.28
CA GLY A 82 3.78 7.29 8.10
C GLY A 82 3.97 8.58 7.30
N ASP A 83 4.60 9.55 7.96
CA ASP A 83 4.67 10.96 7.54
C ASP A 83 5.63 11.21 6.37
N ASP A 84 6.43 10.21 5.99
CA ASP A 84 7.30 10.32 4.80
C ASP A 84 6.54 10.04 3.50
N GLN A 85 5.32 9.48 3.59
CA GLN A 85 4.58 9.06 2.42
C GLN A 85 3.31 9.87 2.20
N ARG A 86 3.43 10.96 1.44
CA ARG A 86 2.29 11.78 1.00
C ARG A 86 1.31 10.98 0.14
N LEU A 87 0.02 11.26 0.31
CA LEU A 87 -1.05 10.80 -0.57
C LEU A 87 -1.12 11.67 -1.82
N THR A 88 -1.33 11.04 -2.97
CA THR A 88 -1.53 11.72 -4.25
C THR A 88 -3.01 11.78 -4.58
N LYS A 89 -3.44 12.90 -5.15
CA LYS A 89 -4.83 13.09 -5.58
C LYS A 89 -5.05 12.41 -6.93
N SER A 90 -6.08 11.58 -7.03
CA SER A 90 -6.54 10.95 -8.27
C SER A 90 -8.05 11.07 -8.38
N GLY A 91 -8.51 12.01 -9.21
CA GLY A 91 -9.93 12.38 -9.28
C GLY A 91 -10.46 12.84 -7.92
N LYS A 92 -11.43 12.09 -7.37
CA LYS A 92 -12.02 12.32 -6.03
C LYS A 92 -11.36 11.51 -4.91
N ASN A 93 -10.33 10.73 -5.24
CA ASN A 93 -9.65 9.83 -4.33
C ASN A 93 -8.26 10.35 -3.95
N TRP A 94 -7.80 9.90 -2.79
CA TRP A 94 -6.43 10.08 -2.31
C TRP A 94 -5.77 8.72 -2.24
N ILE A 95 -4.64 8.56 -2.94
CA ILE A 95 -4.00 7.27 -3.17
C ILE A 95 -2.59 7.32 -2.61
N CYS A 96 -2.19 6.26 -1.91
CA CYS A 96 -0.80 6.10 -1.52
C CYS A 96 -0.01 5.45 -2.66
N ALA A 97 1.10 6.07 -3.07
CA ALA A 97 1.96 5.53 -4.12
C ALA A 97 2.63 4.21 -3.75
N LEU A 98 2.83 3.94 -2.45
CA LEU A 98 3.45 2.70 -1.95
C LEU A 98 2.46 1.55 -1.83
N CYS A 99 1.29 1.71 -1.21
CA CYS A 99 0.35 0.59 -1.09
C CYS A 99 -0.70 0.52 -2.21
N GLY A 100 -0.96 1.59 -2.95
CA GLY A 100 -2.03 1.65 -3.95
C GLY A 100 -3.45 1.66 -3.36
N ILE A 101 -3.58 1.92 -2.05
CA ILE A 101 -4.89 2.04 -1.38
C ILE A 101 -5.50 3.40 -1.70
N SER A 102 -6.81 3.41 -1.96
CA SER A 102 -7.63 4.62 -2.04
C SER A 102 -8.31 4.93 -0.69
N TYR A 103 -8.10 6.14 -0.20
CA TYR A 103 -8.74 6.69 1.02
C TYR A 103 -9.99 7.51 0.72
N GLY A 104 -10.35 7.68 -0.56
CA GLY A 104 -11.55 8.42 -0.98
C GLY A 104 -12.87 7.65 -0.77
N LYS A 105 -13.96 8.32 -1.14
CA LYS A 105 -15.30 7.71 -1.23
C LYS A 105 -15.32 6.78 -2.45
N SER A 106 -14.93 5.54 -2.21
CA SER A 106 -15.26 4.36 -3.04
C SER A 106 -16.75 4.09 -2.99
#